data_AF-A0A3N5W805-F1
#
_entry.id   AF-A0A3N5W805-F1
#
_cell.length_a   1.000
_cell.length_b   1.000
_cell.length_c   1.000
_cell.angle_alpha   90.00
_cell.angle_beta   90.00
_cell.angle_gamma   90.00
#
_symmetry.space_group_name_H-M   'P 1'
#
loop_
_entity.id
_entity.type
_entity.pdbx_description
1 polymer ?
#
loop_
_entity_poly.entity_id
_entity_poly.type
_entity_poly.pdbx_seq_one_letter_code
_entity_poly.pdbx_strand_id
1 'polypeptide(L)' 'MAEKKKDKKWIQGTEMKEGAFTAKAKKRGITAAQLQENVLSTPDKYDDKTVKQANLRKTLVGLHKKKKAK' A
#
# COMPACT_ATOMS: atom_id res chain seq x y z
N MET A 1 13.92 -24.40 32.28
CA MET A 1 14.59 -24.03 31.01
C MET A 1 13.85 -22.86 30.42
N ALA A 2 14.56 -21.75 30.16
CA ALA A 2 14.00 -20.41 29.97
C ALA A 2 13.08 -20.26 28.74
N GLU A 3 11.95 -19.59 28.94
CA GLU A 3 11.04 -19.16 27.87
C GLU A 3 11.77 -18.21 26.91
N LYS A 4 11.95 -18.64 25.65
CA LYS A 4 12.48 -17.80 24.56
C LYS A 4 11.53 -16.62 24.33
N LYS A 5 11.86 -15.44 24.87
CA LYS A 5 11.19 -14.17 24.55
C LYS A 5 11.34 -13.93 23.03
N LYS A 6 10.24 -14.04 22.27
CA LYS A 6 10.20 -13.70 20.84
C LYS A 6 10.72 -12.27 20.66
N ASP A 7 11.72 -12.11 19.80
CA ASP A 7 12.36 -10.83 19.53
C ASP A 7 11.32 -9.85 18.99
N LYS A 8 11.05 -8.75 19.71
CA LYS A 8 9.97 -7.80 19.36
C LYS A 8 10.16 -7.16 17.98
N LYS A 9 11.37 -7.22 17.42
CA LYS A 9 11.74 -6.65 16.11
C LYS A 9 11.74 -7.66 14.96
N TRP A 10 11.29 -8.90 15.17
CA TRP A 10 11.29 -9.94 14.13
C TRP A 10 10.63 -9.51 12.80
N ILE A 11 9.59 -8.68 12.91
CA ILE A 11 8.84 -8.12 11.77
C ILE A 11 9.69 -7.13 10.95
N GLN A 12 10.61 -6.40 11.59
CA GLN A 12 11.46 -5.40 10.92
C GLN A 12 12.57 -6.04 10.08
N GLY A 13 13.06 -7.21 10.49
CA GLY A 13 14.05 -7.99 9.74
C GLY A 13 13.44 -8.89 8.67
N THR A 14 12.11 -8.92 8.55
CA THR A 14 11.42 -9.74 7.55
C THR A 14 11.33 -8.99 6.23
N GLU A 15 11.79 -9.61 5.15
CA GLU A 15 11.57 -9.12 3.80
C GLU A 15 10.09 -9.34 3.41
N MET A 16 9.24 -8.38 3.80
CA MET A 16 7.80 -8.45 3.50
C MET A 16 7.58 -8.29 2.01
N LYS A 17 6.84 -9.24 1.43
CA LYS A 17 6.41 -9.17 0.03
C LYS A 17 5.58 -7.91 -0.18
N GLU A 18 5.97 -7.13 -1.18
CA GLU A 18 5.23 -5.96 -1.58
C GLU A 18 3.84 -6.32 -2.08
N GLY A 19 2.84 -5.54 -1.67
CA GLY A 19 1.47 -5.72 -2.14
C GLY A 19 1.35 -5.48 -3.65
N ALA A 20 0.37 -6.12 -4.28
CA ALA A 20 0.19 -6.10 -5.74
C ALA A 20 0.12 -4.68 -6.35
N PHE A 21 -0.50 -3.73 -5.67
CA PHE A 21 -0.60 -2.34 -6.14
C PHE A 21 0.74 -1.60 -6.08
N THR A 22 1.50 -1.79 -4.99
CA THR A 22 2.84 -1.22 -4.82
C THR A 22 3.82 -1.83 -5.83
N ALA A 23 3.75 -3.15 -6.05
CA ALA A 23 4.56 -3.82 -7.06
C ALA A 23 4.28 -3.28 -8.47
N LYS A 24 3.00 -3.02 -8.83
CA LYS A 24 2.64 -2.37 -10.10
C LYS A 24 3.24 -0.96 -10.22
N ALA A 25 3.23 -0.18 -9.14
CA ALA A 25 3.79 1.16 -9.13
C ALA A 25 5.32 1.12 -9.32
N LYS A 26 6.02 0.26 -8.57
CA LYS A 26 7.47 0.07 -8.69
C LYS A 26 7.88 -0.40 -10.08
N LYS A 27 7.14 -1.33 -10.69
CA LYS A 27 7.38 -1.76 -12.09
C LYS A 27 7.32 -0.60 -13.09
N ARG A 28 6.56 0.45 -12.77
CA ARG A 28 6.44 1.69 -13.57
C ARG A 28 7.40 2.79 -13.12
N GLY A 29 8.29 2.54 -12.14
CA GLY A 29 9.21 3.54 -11.60
C GLY A 29 8.54 4.66 -10.81
N ILE A 30 7.29 4.47 -10.36
CA ILE A 30 6.51 5.49 -9.65
C ILE A 30 6.10 5.01 -8.25
N THR A 31 5.76 5.95 -7.39
CA THR A 31 5.22 5.61 -6.06
C THR A 31 3.78 5.12 -6.15
N ALA A 32 3.33 4.36 -5.15
CA ALA A 32 1.93 3.97 -5.04
C ALA A 32 0.98 5.18 -4.92
N ALA A 33 1.46 6.33 -4.43
CA ALA A 33 0.69 7.58 -4.40
C ALA A 33 0.49 8.13 -5.81
N GLN A 34 1.57 8.24 -6.59
CA GLN A 34 1.50 8.69 -7.99
C GLN A 34 0.68 7.74 -8.86
N LEU A 35 0.82 6.42 -8.67
CA LEU A 35 -0.02 5.46 -9.39
C LEU A 35 -1.50 5.68 -9.08
N GLN A 36 -1.86 5.93 -7.82
CA GLN A 36 -3.24 6.24 -7.46
C GLN A 36 -3.75 7.49 -8.17
N GLU A 37 -2.99 8.58 -8.17
CA GLU A 37 -3.42 9.82 -8.85
C GLU A 37 -3.58 9.63 -10.35
N ASN A 38 -2.63 8.96 -11.00
CA ASN A 38 -2.72 8.69 -12.44
C ASN A 38 -3.95 7.84 -12.80
N VAL A 39 -4.23 6.81 -11.99
CA VAL A 39 -5.40 5.93 -12.16
C VAL A 39 -6.71 6.69 -11.93
N LEU A 40 -6.77 7.58 -10.94
CA LEU A 40 -7.96 8.38 -10.66
C LEU A 40 -8.20 9.46 -11.72
N SER A 41 -7.14 10.01 -12.31
CA SER A 41 -7.22 11.04 -13.35
C SER A 41 -7.54 10.48 -14.74
N THR A 42 -7.19 9.21 -15.00
CA THR A 42 -7.41 8.56 -16.32
C THR A 42 -7.88 7.10 -16.16
N PRO A 43 -9.03 6.86 -15.50
CA PRO A 43 -9.46 5.50 -15.11
C PRO A 43 -9.70 4.57 -16.30
N ASP A 44 -10.06 5.11 -17.46
CA ASP A 44 -10.26 4.42 -18.74
C ASP A 44 -8.99 3.73 -19.27
N LYS A 45 -7.79 4.19 -18.89
CA LYS A 45 -6.50 3.62 -19.33
C LYS A 45 -6.02 2.45 -18.49
N TYR A 46 -6.77 2.03 -17.48
CA TYR A 46 -6.37 1.01 -16.52
C TYR A 46 -7.42 -0.08 -16.37
N ASP A 47 -6.97 -1.29 -16.03
CA ASP A 47 -7.88 -2.38 -15.71
C ASP A 47 -8.76 -2.02 -14.51
N ASP A 48 -10.01 -2.49 -14.53
CA ASP A 48 -10.98 -2.32 -13.44
C ASP A 48 -10.40 -2.71 -12.06
N LYS A 49 -9.59 -3.79 -12.01
CA LYS A 49 -8.89 -4.18 -10.77
C LYS A 49 -7.93 -3.11 -10.27
N THR A 50 -7.19 -2.44 -11.16
CA THR A 50 -6.26 -1.37 -10.79
C THR A 50 -7.01 -0.13 -10.33
N VAL A 51 -8.14 0.20 -10.97
CA VAL A 51 -9.04 1.28 -10.56
C VAL A 51 -9.62 1.02 -9.16
N LYS A 52 -10.11 -0.20 -8.91
CA LYS A 52 -10.59 -0.63 -7.58
C LYS A 52 -9.49 -0.55 -6.52
N GLN A 53 -8.27 -0.97 -6.84
CA GLN A 53 -7.12 -0.86 -5.93
C GLN A 53 -6.77 0.60 -5.60
N ALA A 54 -6.82 1.50 -6.58
CA ALA A 54 -6.59 2.93 -6.37
C ALA A 54 -7.67 3.56 -5.47
N ASN A 55 -8.94 3.24 -5.71
CA ASN A 55 -10.05 3.69 -4.87
C ASN A 55 -9.97 3.16 -3.44
N LEU A 56 -9.63 1.88 -3.26
CA LEU A 56 -9.37 1.31 -1.94
C LEU A 56 -8.27 2.09 -1.21
N ARG A 57 -7.14 2.37 -1.88
CA ARG A 57 -6.06 3.15 -1.30
C ARG A 57 -6.52 4.56 -0.91
N LYS A 58 -7.29 5.24 -1.76
CA LYS A 58 -7.87 6.57 -1.46
C LYS A 58 -8.66 6.55 -0.16
N THR A 59 -9.52 5.55 0.03
CA THR A 59 -10.29 5.36 1.26
C THR A 59 -9.40 5.11 2.48
N LEU A 60 -8.43 4.20 2.37
CA LEU A 60 -7.51 3.86 3.46
C LEU A 60 -6.67 5.07 3.90
N VAL A 61 -6.17 5.86 2.95
CA VAL A 61 -5.43 7.09 3.23
C VAL A 61 -6.33 8.11 3.95
N GLY A 62 -7.58 8.25 3.52
CA GLY A 62 -8.56 9.12 4.18
C GLY A 62 -8.82 8.71 5.63
N LEU A 63 -9.05 7.42 5.88
CA LEU A 63 -9.23 6.88 7.23
C LEU A 63 -7.99 7.09 8.11
N HIS A 64 -6.80 6.87 7.57
CA HIS A 64 -5.55 7.10 8.29
C HIS A 64 -5.33 8.57 8.66
N LYS A 65 -5.65 9.50 7.75
CA LYS A 65 -5.62 10.95 8.03
C LYS A 65 -6.59 11.32 9.15
N LYS A 66 -7.84 10.82 9.10
CA LYS A 66 -8.84 11.03 10.16
C LYS A 66 -8.35 10.51 11.51
N LYS A 67 -7.73 9.33 11.55
CA LYS A 67 -7.17 8.75 12.77
C LYS A 67 -6.04 9.59 13.35
N LYS A 68 -5.18 10.19 12.52
CA LYS A 68 -4.06 11.04 12.97
C LYS A 68 -4.50 12.43 13.45
N ALA A 69 -5.65 12.92 13.01
CA ALA A 69 -6.19 14.21 13.41
C ALA A 69 -6.98 14.16 14.74
N LYS A 70 -7.12 12.97 15.33
CA LYS A 70 -7.77 12.72 16.61
C LYS A 70 -6.68 12.43 17.66
#